data_AF-A0A7L4YPS1-F1
#
_entry.id   AF-A0A7L4YPS1-F1
#
_cell.length_a   1.000
_cell.length_b   1.000
_cell.length_c   1.000
_cell.angle_alpha   90.00
_cell.angle_beta   90.00
_cell.angle_gamma   90.00
#
_symmetry.space_group_name_H-M   'P 1'
#
loop_
_entity.id
_entity.type
_entity.pdbx_description
1 polymer ?
#
loop_
_entity_poly.entity_id
_entity_poly.type
_entity_poly.pdbx_seq_one_letter_code
_entity_poly.pdbx_strand_id
1 'polypeptide(L)'
;MSSATPVAVRSASLRDAFRILRYVTAILLLIAAGGFVAVCGNPYTLVNLTYLLGVFLLVPFVVLYPTGVLPVLAQAVSLLSPAVVQLALPISLGFLASVSWPRRRLFGMWSGAALDRLRTICVTIAVVVPVGFAVIRFAWAIGVPLGIDERFRATSQAYVNFGVACAVAALLLAFLTWGLTRPWSARLPSGRPIRVGLVRNSAVVVGTAAIASGSFFIRTRLVNPAEASTDQQQVGTWVAEVSSPLWGVALIVAGLVYAELRRRNDHPQAVRRPVG
;
A
#
# COMPACT_ATOMS: atom_id res chain seq x y z
N MET A 1 -15.57 -36.43 -39.57
CA MET A 1 -15.84 -35.07 -39.03
C MET A 1 -16.49 -35.24 -37.67
N SER A 2 -15.72 -35.03 -36.60
CA SER A 2 -16.18 -35.24 -35.21
C SER A 2 -17.01 -34.04 -34.77
N SER A 3 -18.29 -34.27 -34.50
CA SER A 3 -19.20 -33.28 -33.93
C SER A 3 -18.80 -33.01 -32.48
N ALA A 4 -18.04 -31.94 -32.26
CA ALA A 4 -17.75 -31.46 -30.92
C ALA A 4 -19.07 -31.24 -30.16
N THR A 5 -19.26 -32.02 -29.10
CA THR A 5 -20.52 -32.09 -28.34
C THR A 5 -20.91 -30.72 -27.75
N PRO A 6 -22.16 -30.25 -27.92
CA PRO A 6 -22.64 -28.93 -27.48
C PRO A 6 -22.48 -28.64 -25.97
N VAL A 7 -22.26 -29.68 -25.15
CA VAL A 7 -21.98 -29.57 -23.71
C VAL A 7 -20.65 -28.85 -23.42
N ALA A 8 -19.63 -29.05 -24.26
CA ALA A 8 -18.30 -28.47 -24.05
C ALA A 8 -18.32 -26.93 -24.21
N VAL A 9 -19.07 -26.43 -25.20
CA VAL A 9 -19.20 -24.99 -25.51
C VAL A 9 -19.93 -24.25 -24.37
N ARG A 10 -20.99 -24.85 -23.81
CA ARG A 10 -21.76 -24.26 -22.69
C ARG A 10 -20.93 -24.14 -21.41
N SER A 11 -20.07 -25.12 -21.13
CA SER A 11 -19.17 -25.11 -19.97
C SER A 11 -18.06 -24.05 -20.04
N ALA A 12 -17.65 -23.66 -21.26
CA ALA A 12 -16.67 -22.59 -21.47
C ALA A 12 -17.32 -21.23 -21.16
N SER A 13 -18.50 -20.96 -21.74
CA SER A 13 -19.23 -19.70 -21.52
C SER A 13 -19.50 -19.39 -20.04
N LEU A 14 -19.95 -20.39 -19.25
CA LEU A 14 -20.22 -20.20 -17.81
C LEU A 14 -18.94 -19.88 -17.00
N ARG A 15 -17.80 -20.49 -17.36
CA ARG A 15 -16.51 -20.20 -16.71
C ARG A 15 -16.03 -18.79 -17.03
N ASP A 16 -16.35 -18.27 -18.20
CA ASP A 16 -15.96 -16.93 -18.66
C ASP A 16 -16.82 -15.87 -17.98
N ALA A 17 -18.12 -16.12 -17.89
CA ALA A 17 -19.05 -15.28 -17.13
C ALA A 17 -18.66 -15.17 -15.65
N PHE A 18 -18.36 -16.29 -14.99
CA PHE A 18 -17.93 -16.29 -13.58
C PHE A 18 -16.60 -15.55 -13.37
N ARG A 19 -15.71 -15.57 -14.37
CA ARG A 19 -14.45 -14.81 -14.34
C ARG A 19 -14.70 -13.31 -14.40
N ILE A 20 -15.49 -12.87 -15.39
CA ILE A 20 -15.84 -11.45 -15.56
C ILE A 20 -16.51 -10.94 -14.29
N LEU A 21 -17.43 -11.73 -13.72
CA LEU A 21 -18.09 -11.38 -12.47
C LEU A 21 -17.10 -11.13 -11.33
N ARG A 22 -16.12 -12.03 -11.11
CA ARG A 22 -15.10 -11.84 -10.07
C ARG A 22 -14.23 -10.61 -10.27
N TYR A 23 -13.89 -10.28 -11.52
CA TYR A 23 -13.16 -9.06 -11.85
C TYR A 23 -13.97 -7.82 -11.50
N VAL A 24 -15.22 -7.77 -11.97
CA VAL A 24 -16.15 -6.68 -11.70
C VAL A 24 -16.35 -6.53 -10.20
N THR A 25 -16.58 -7.62 -9.46
CA THR A 25 -16.70 -7.59 -8.00
C THR A 25 -15.44 -7.03 -7.33
N ALA A 26 -14.25 -7.47 -7.71
CA ALA A 26 -13.01 -6.97 -7.11
C ALA A 26 -12.80 -5.46 -7.39
N ILE A 27 -13.08 -5.02 -8.61
CA ILE A 27 -12.99 -3.60 -8.99
C ILE A 27 -14.03 -2.78 -8.22
N LEU A 28 -15.29 -3.23 -8.16
CA LEU A 28 -16.35 -2.55 -7.41
C LEU A 28 -16.02 -2.47 -5.92
N LEU A 29 -15.43 -3.50 -5.33
CA LEU A 29 -14.99 -3.47 -3.93
C LEU A 29 -13.88 -2.45 -3.69
N LEU A 30 -12.92 -2.30 -4.62
CA LEU A 30 -11.89 -1.26 -4.53
C LEU A 30 -12.48 0.15 -4.72
N ILE A 31 -13.41 0.32 -5.66
CA ILE A 31 -14.12 1.58 -5.87
C ILE A 31 -14.94 1.92 -4.63
N ALA A 32 -15.65 0.97 -4.05
CA ALA A 32 -16.42 1.15 -2.83
C ALA A 32 -15.52 1.50 -1.64
N ALA A 33 -14.35 0.86 -1.51
CA ALA A 33 -13.37 1.20 -0.49
C ALA A 33 -12.87 2.64 -0.62
N GLY A 34 -12.49 3.05 -1.84
CA GLY A 34 -12.04 4.41 -2.13
C GLY A 34 -13.15 5.44 -1.94
N GLY A 35 -14.35 5.15 -2.44
CA GLY A 35 -15.53 6.02 -2.34
C GLY A 35 -16.02 6.21 -0.91
N PHE A 36 -16.06 5.14 -0.11
CA PHE A 36 -16.40 5.23 1.30
C PHE A 36 -15.46 6.16 2.05
N VAL A 37 -14.15 6.04 1.82
CA VAL A 37 -13.18 6.93 2.50
C VAL A 37 -13.29 8.36 2.00
N ALA A 38 -13.48 8.56 0.69
CA ALA A 38 -13.65 9.88 0.13
C ALA A 38 -14.86 10.62 0.73
N VAL A 39 -15.98 9.92 0.95
CA VAL A 39 -17.24 10.51 1.43
C VAL A 39 -17.31 10.55 2.96
N CYS A 40 -16.99 9.43 3.62
CA CYS A 40 -17.26 9.19 5.04
C CYS A 40 -16.00 9.21 5.93
N GLY A 41 -14.81 9.45 5.37
CA GLY A 41 -13.57 9.50 6.14
C GLY A 41 -13.54 10.66 7.15
N ASN A 42 -12.79 10.49 8.24
CA ASN A 42 -12.47 11.53 9.22
C ASN A 42 -10.96 11.86 9.15
N PRO A 43 -10.56 13.14 9.25
CA PRO A 43 -9.16 13.55 9.16
C PRO A 43 -8.27 12.95 10.24
N TYR A 44 -8.78 12.80 11.46
CA TYR A 44 -8.02 12.26 12.58
C TYR A 44 -7.69 10.77 12.38
N THR A 45 -8.66 10.01 11.88
CA THR A 45 -8.53 8.57 11.58
C THR A 45 -7.35 8.22 10.67
N LEU A 46 -7.11 9.04 9.65
CA LEU A 46 -6.14 8.76 8.60
C LEU A 46 -4.71 9.17 8.98
N VAL A 47 -4.57 10.31 9.66
CA VAL A 47 -3.33 10.66 10.37
C VAL A 47 -2.94 9.53 11.33
N ASN A 48 -3.94 8.96 12.03
CA ASN A 48 -3.75 7.84 12.94
C ASN A 48 -3.44 6.50 12.24
N LEU A 49 -3.80 6.28 10.96
CA LEU A 49 -3.37 5.10 10.19
C LEU A 49 -1.86 5.12 9.92
N THR A 50 -1.34 6.28 9.51
CA THR A 50 0.10 6.49 9.32
C THR A 50 0.83 6.26 10.64
N TYR A 51 0.21 6.65 11.75
CA TYR A 51 0.69 6.34 13.10
C TYR A 51 0.59 4.86 13.45
N LEU A 52 -0.41 4.12 12.98
CA LEU A 52 -0.56 2.68 13.21
C LEU A 52 0.61 1.90 12.61
N LEU A 53 1.02 2.27 11.39
CA LEU A 53 2.19 1.72 10.72
C LEU A 53 3.48 2.08 11.47
N GLY A 54 3.57 3.34 11.90
CA GLY A 54 4.64 3.84 12.76
C GLY A 54 4.71 3.08 14.08
N VAL A 55 3.59 2.84 14.76
CA VAL A 55 3.46 2.13 16.03
C VAL A 55 3.89 0.68 15.89
N PHE A 56 3.43 -0.04 14.86
CA PHE A 56 3.87 -1.42 14.61
C PHE A 56 5.37 -1.54 14.35
N LEU A 57 5.98 -0.54 13.72
CA LEU A 57 7.42 -0.47 13.45
C LEU A 57 8.22 0.16 14.60
N LEU A 58 7.55 0.90 15.50
CA LEU A 58 8.07 1.48 16.72
C LEU A 58 8.10 0.49 17.88
N VAL A 59 7.31 -0.60 17.87
CA VAL A 59 7.36 -1.65 18.90
C VAL A 59 8.81 -2.02 19.29
N PRO A 60 9.75 -2.29 18.34
CA PRO A 60 11.14 -2.55 18.70
C PRO A 60 11.91 -1.33 19.26
N PHE A 61 11.54 -0.09 18.90
CA PHE A 61 12.15 1.14 19.44
C PHE A 61 11.58 1.52 20.83
N VAL A 62 10.32 1.16 21.09
CA VAL A 62 9.62 1.41 22.35
C VAL A 62 10.18 0.52 23.47
N VAL A 63 10.72 -0.67 23.14
CA VAL A 63 11.48 -1.51 24.08
C VAL A 63 12.79 -0.84 24.52
N LEU A 64 13.34 0.09 23.74
CA LEU A 64 14.61 0.76 24.02
C LEU A 64 14.45 2.11 24.77
N TYR A 65 13.22 2.59 25.00
CA TYR A 65 12.98 3.88 25.64
C TYR A 65 12.71 3.76 27.16
N PRO A 66 13.42 4.52 28.01
CA PRO A 66 13.34 4.40 29.47
C PRO A 66 12.05 4.97 30.09
N THR A 67 11.23 5.72 29.34
CA THR A 67 10.01 6.38 29.85
C THR A 67 8.80 5.45 29.97
N GLY A 68 8.96 4.15 29.72
CA GLY A 68 7.90 3.16 29.82
C GLY A 68 7.01 3.10 28.57
N VAL A 69 6.61 1.89 28.22
CA VAL A 69 5.87 1.55 26.99
C VAL A 69 4.38 1.93 27.10
N LEU A 70 3.84 1.97 28.32
CA LEU A 70 2.41 2.16 28.60
C LEU A 70 1.85 3.51 28.11
N PRO A 71 2.47 4.68 28.37
CA PRO A 71 1.90 5.97 27.95
C PRO A 71 1.85 6.13 26.44
N VAL A 72 2.89 5.66 25.73
CA VAL A 72 2.94 5.68 24.26
C VAL A 72 1.88 4.75 23.67
N LEU A 73 1.71 3.54 24.23
CA LEU A 73 0.64 2.62 23.82
C LEU A 73 -0.74 3.18 24.12
N ALA A 74 -0.96 3.78 25.29
CA ALA A 74 -2.25 4.38 25.65
C ALA A 74 -2.61 5.55 24.72
N GLN A 75 -1.63 6.40 24.40
CA GLN A 75 -1.81 7.48 23.44
C GLN A 75 -2.07 6.96 22.02
N ALA A 76 -1.32 5.93 21.58
CA ALA A 76 -1.59 5.25 20.32
C ALA A 76 -3.01 4.66 20.29
N VAL A 77 -3.44 3.90 21.31
CA VAL A 77 -4.77 3.27 21.35
C VAL A 77 -5.90 4.30 21.34
N SER A 78 -5.76 5.39 22.11
CA SER A 78 -6.77 6.47 22.14
C SER A 78 -6.90 7.19 20.80
N LEU A 79 -5.79 7.43 20.10
CA LEU A 79 -5.78 7.97 18.74
C LEU A 79 -6.37 6.95 17.73
N LEU A 80 -6.14 5.66 17.96
CA LEU A 80 -6.53 4.61 17.03
C LEU A 80 -8.00 4.18 17.15
N SER A 81 -8.66 4.35 18.29
CA SER A 81 -10.01 3.80 18.48
C SER A 81 -11.07 4.34 17.50
N PRO A 82 -11.13 5.65 17.16
CA PRO A 82 -12.04 6.14 16.13
C PRO A 82 -11.56 5.74 14.73
N ALA A 83 -10.23 5.57 14.60
CA ALA A 83 -9.58 5.25 13.34
C ALA A 83 -9.93 3.85 12.85
N VAL A 84 -9.90 2.88 13.77
CA VAL A 84 -10.13 1.46 13.50
C VAL A 84 -11.48 1.24 12.83
N VAL A 85 -12.55 1.90 13.27
CA VAL A 85 -13.90 1.68 12.70
C VAL A 85 -13.99 2.16 11.26
N GLN A 86 -13.44 3.34 10.94
CA GLN A 86 -13.56 3.90 9.59
C GLN A 86 -12.55 3.30 8.62
N LEU A 87 -11.47 2.70 9.11
CA LEU A 87 -10.47 1.98 8.31
C LEU A 87 -10.82 0.50 8.14
N ALA A 88 -11.53 -0.09 9.11
CA ALA A 88 -11.93 -1.49 9.05
C ALA A 88 -12.73 -1.77 7.78
N LEU A 89 -13.68 -0.90 7.41
CA LEU A 89 -14.48 -1.09 6.20
C LEU A 89 -13.64 -1.05 4.91
N PRO A 90 -12.87 0.00 4.58
CA PRO A 90 -12.07 0.04 3.35
C PRO A 90 -10.96 -1.03 3.34
N ILE A 91 -10.35 -1.36 4.48
CA ILE A 91 -9.39 -2.47 4.58
C ILE A 91 -10.09 -3.80 4.32
N SER A 92 -11.28 -4.02 4.89
CA SER A 92 -12.06 -5.24 4.66
C SER A 92 -12.50 -5.35 3.20
N LEU A 93 -12.93 -4.24 2.59
CA LEU A 93 -13.28 -4.19 1.17
C LEU A 93 -12.06 -4.44 0.27
N GLY A 94 -10.90 -3.86 0.59
CA GLY A 94 -9.64 -4.13 -0.10
C GLY A 94 -9.18 -5.58 0.07
N PHE A 95 -9.35 -6.16 1.25
CA PHE A 95 -9.08 -7.56 1.52
C PHE A 95 -10.02 -8.47 0.72
N LEU A 96 -11.33 -8.21 0.75
CA LEU A 96 -12.34 -8.93 -0.04
C LEU A 96 -12.08 -8.79 -1.54
N ALA A 97 -11.62 -7.62 -2.00
CA ALA A 97 -11.18 -7.43 -3.38
C ALA A 97 -9.98 -8.33 -3.70
N SER A 98 -8.99 -8.41 -2.80
CA SER A 98 -7.80 -9.25 -2.98
C SER A 98 -8.11 -10.76 -3.02
N VAL A 99 -9.13 -11.19 -2.28
CA VAL A 99 -9.64 -12.57 -2.25
C VAL A 99 -10.50 -12.88 -3.48
N SER A 100 -11.35 -11.91 -3.87
CA SER A 100 -12.16 -11.98 -5.09
C SER A 100 -11.29 -12.00 -6.33
N TRP A 101 -10.10 -11.39 -6.28
CA TRP A 101 -9.17 -11.29 -7.38
C TRP A 101 -8.84 -12.66 -8.00
N PRO A 102 -9.15 -12.89 -9.28
CA PRO A 102 -8.95 -14.18 -9.90
C PRO A 102 -7.46 -14.58 -9.91
N ARG A 103 -7.21 -15.88 -9.79
CA ARG A 103 -5.84 -16.46 -9.71
C ARG A 103 -5.16 -16.60 -11.08
N ARG A 104 -5.85 -16.30 -12.19
CA ARG A 104 -5.34 -16.43 -13.57
C ARG A 104 -4.69 -15.13 -14.09
N ARG A 105 -4.06 -15.21 -15.26
CA ARG A 105 -3.26 -14.15 -15.89
C ARG A 105 -4.09 -12.88 -16.08
N LEU A 106 -3.67 -11.79 -15.42
CA LEU A 106 -4.34 -10.49 -15.49
C LEU A 106 -3.99 -9.75 -16.77
N PHE A 107 -2.71 -9.82 -17.11
CA PHE A 107 -2.13 -9.08 -18.22
C PHE A 107 -1.89 -10.01 -19.41
N GLY A 108 -2.83 -10.94 -19.67
CA GLY A 108 -2.65 -12.05 -20.62
C GLY A 108 -2.21 -11.62 -22.03
N MET A 109 -2.60 -10.42 -22.45
CA MET A 109 -2.24 -9.84 -23.76
C MET A 109 -0.91 -9.07 -23.76
N TRP A 110 -0.34 -8.78 -22.58
CA TRP A 110 0.87 -7.97 -22.46
C TRP A 110 2.11 -8.86 -22.56
N SER A 111 3.11 -8.40 -23.31
CA SER A 111 4.41 -9.06 -23.41
C SER A 111 5.15 -9.02 -22.08
N GLY A 112 6.08 -9.96 -21.86
CA GLY A 112 6.93 -9.98 -20.66
C GLY A 112 7.73 -8.68 -20.49
N ALA A 113 8.26 -8.14 -21.58
CA ALA A 113 9.01 -6.88 -21.59
C ALA A 113 8.13 -5.67 -21.21
N ALA A 114 6.88 -5.60 -21.69
CA ALA A 114 5.96 -4.54 -21.32
C ALA A 114 5.63 -4.57 -19.82
N LEU A 115 5.40 -5.76 -19.27
CA LEU A 115 5.17 -5.95 -17.84
C LEU A 115 6.40 -5.59 -17.00
N ASP A 116 7.59 -5.92 -17.48
CA ASP A 116 8.82 -5.59 -16.77
C ASP A 116 9.07 -4.07 -16.71
N ARG A 117 8.81 -3.35 -17.81
CA ARG A 117 8.83 -1.88 -17.83
C ARG A 117 7.80 -1.29 -16.87
N LEU A 118 6.55 -1.76 -16.93
CA LEU A 118 5.49 -1.30 -16.04
C LEU A 118 5.86 -1.52 -14.57
N ARG A 119 6.36 -2.71 -14.23
CA ARG A 119 6.86 -3.02 -12.89
C ARG A 119 7.94 -2.05 -12.46
N THR A 120 8.92 -1.80 -13.31
CA THR A 120 10.05 -0.91 -12.98
C THR A 120 9.58 0.51 -12.70
N ILE A 121 8.70 1.05 -13.55
CA ILE A 121 8.10 2.39 -13.36
C ILE A 121 7.33 2.44 -12.05
N CYS A 122 6.41 1.50 -11.82
CA CYS A 122 5.58 1.49 -10.62
C CYS A 122 6.40 1.29 -9.34
N VAL A 123 7.41 0.42 -9.35
CA VAL A 123 8.30 0.26 -8.19
C VAL A 123 9.11 1.54 -7.95
N THR A 124 9.62 2.18 -9.00
CA THR A 124 10.35 3.44 -8.87
C THR A 124 9.48 4.51 -8.20
N ILE A 125 8.25 4.71 -8.66
CA ILE A 125 7.29 5.64 -8.03
C ILE A 125 7.02 5.23 -6.57
N ALA A 126 6.79 3.94 -6.33
CA ALA A 126 6.47 3.41 -5.02
C ALA A 126 7.64 3.48 -4.00
N VAL A 127 8.88 3.65 -4.48
CA VAL A 127 10.09 3.85 -3.68
C VAL A 127 10.37 5.34 -3.48
N VAL A 128 10.26 6.15 -4.53
CA VAL A 128 10.59 7.59 -4.48
C VAL A 128 9.71 8.34 -3.48
N VAL A 129 8.41 8.05 -3.42
CA VAL A 129 7.50 8.75 -2.50
C VAL A 129 7.86 8.53 -1.02
N PRO A 130 8.02 7.28 -0.51
CA PRO A 130 8.47 7.06 0.86
C PRO A 130 9.88 7.60 1.15
N VAL A 131 10.80 7.54 0.19
CA VAL A 131 12.16 8.11 0.34
C VAL A 131 12.09 9.63 0.48
N GLY A 132 11.29 10.31 -0.34
CA GLY A 132 11.08 11.76 -0.24
C GLY A 132 10.51 12.16 1.13
N PHE A 133 9.52 11.41 1.63
CA PHE A 133 9.01 11.59 2.99
C PHE A 133 10.11 11.43 4.05
N ALA A 134 10.92 10.37 3.94
CA ALA A 134 12.00 10.13 4.88
C ALA A 134 13.06 11.25 4.87
N VAL A 135 13.42 11.76 3.68
CA VAL A 135 14.36 12.89 3.53
C VAL A 135 13.84 14.13 4.27
N ILE A 136 12.57 14.49 4.10
CA ILE A 136 11.97 15.63 4.80
C ILE A 136 12.03 15.43 6.32
N ARG A 137 11.65 14.25 6.81
CA ARG A 137 11.63 13.94 8.25
C ARG A 137 13.04 13.90 8.87
N PHE A 138 14.03 13.37 8.16
CA PHE A 138 15.42 13.40 8.62
C PHE A 138 16.00 14.81 8.59
N ALA A 139 15.66 15.62 7.58
CA ALA A 139 16.06 17.03 7.54
C ALA A 139 15.57 17.76 8.80
N TRP A 140 14.30 17.60 9.17
CA TRP A 140 13.77 18.21 10.39
C TRP A 140 14.48 17.72 11.66
N ALA A 141 14.86 16.44 11.70
CA ALA A 141 15.57 15.85 12.82
C ALA A 141 16.98 16.40 13.03
N ILE A 142 17.67 16.76 11.95
CA ILE A 142 18.99 17.41 12.02
C ILE A 142 18.91 18.94 12.06
N GLY A 143 17.70 19.50 12.24
CA GLY A 143 17.48 20.94 12.39
C GLY A 143 17.34 21.71 11.07
N VAL A 144 17.22 21.04 9.93
CA VAL A 144 16.98 21.68 8.63
C VAL A 144 15.46 21.82 8.40
N PRO A 145 14.89 23.05 8.34
CA PRO A 145 13.45 23.29 8.21
C PRO A 145 12.96 23.07 6.75
N LEU A 146 13.17 21.88 6.19
CA LEU A 146 12.83 21.62 4.79
C LEU A 146 11.31 21.66 4.57
N GLY A 147 10.84 22.67 3.82
CA GLY A 147 9.42 22.85 3.49
C GLY A 147 8.56 23.37 4.65
N ILE A 148 9.17 23.80 5.76
CA ILE A 148 8.51 24.36 6.94
C ILE A 148 9.18 25.66 7.37
N ASP A 149 8.51 26.49 8.17
CA ASP A 149 9.15 27.66 8.78
C ASP A 149 9.83 27.30 10.12
N GLU A 150 10.77 28.14 10.54
CA GLU A 150 11.57 27.88 11.75
C GLU A 150 10.73 27.93 13.04
N ARG A 151 9.67 28.74 13.04
CA ARG A 151 8.74 28.86 14.17
C ARG A 151 7.95 27.56 14.37
N PHE A 152 7.44 26.98 13.28
CA PHE A 152 6.72 25.70 13.30
C PHE A 152 7.65 24.54 13.64
N ARG A 153 8.91 24.57 13.20
CA ARG A 153 9.92 23.58 13.63
C ARG A 153 10.12 23.61 15.13
N ALA A 154 10.27 24.80 15.71
CA ALA A 154 10.49 24.98 17.16
C ALA A 154 9.29 24.48 17.99
N THR A 155 8.05 24.74 17.55
CA THR A 155 6.85 24.25 18.25
C THR A 155 6.59 22.76 18.04
N SER A 156 7.03 22.20 16.91
CA SER A 156 6.82 20.79 16.55
C SER A 156 7.95 19.85 16.99
N GLN A 157 8.92 20.35 17.76
CA GLN A 157 10.12 19.59 18.14
C GLN A 157 9.80 18.34 18.96
N ALA A 158 8.69 18.35 19.71
CA ALA A 158 8.17 17.18 20.44
C ALA A 158 7.80 15.99 19.51
N TYR A 159 7.46 16.25 18.26
CA TYR A 159 7.05 15.24 17.28
C TYR A 159 8.17 14.76 16.36
N VAL A 160 9.37 15.36 16.46
CA VAL A 160 10.50 15.06 15.58
C VAL A 160 10.94 13.60 15.73
N ASN A 161 11.05 13.09 16.96
CA ASN A 161 11.44 11.70 17.23
C ASN A 161 10.47 10.70 16.61
N PHE A 162 9.17 11.01 16.68
CA PHE A 162 8.14 10.21 16.05
C PHE A 162 8.25 10.25 14.52
N GLY A 163 8.50 11.44 13.96
CA GLY A 163 8.77 11.62 12.53
C GLY A 163 9.96 10.81 12.01
N VAL A 164 11.04 10.71 12.80
CA VAL A 164 12.21 9.87 12.48
C VAL A 164 11.83 8.39 12.44
N ALA A 165 11.05 7.90 13.40
CA ALA A 165 10.61 6.51 13.39
C ALA A 165 9.75 6.19 12.15
N CYS A 166 8.84 7.11 11.79
CA CYS A 166 8.10 7.02 10.53
C CYS A 166 9.02 7.08 9.29
N ALA A 167 10.09 7.87 9.31
CA ALA A 167 11.06 7.94 8.23
C ALA A 167 11.80 6.61 8.04
N VAL A 168 12.25 5.99 9.13
CA VAL A 168 12.88 4.66 9.12
C VAL A 168 11.91 3.62 8.59
N ALA A 169 10.66 3.62 9.07
CA ALA A 169 9.60 2.77 8.57
C ALA A 169 9.36 2.93 7.06
N ALA A 170 9.33 4.18 6.57
CA ALA A 170 9.16 4.50 5.16
C ALA A 170 10.34 3.97 4.32
N LEU A 171 11.58 4.10 4.81
CA LEU A 171 12.75 3.52 4.15
C LEU A 171 12.74 1.99 4.13
N LEU A 172 12.31 1.34 5.21
CA LEU A 172 12.14 -0.11 5.25
C LEU A 172 11.09 -0.57 4.24
N LEU A 173 9.97 0.14 4.13
CA LEU A 173 8.94 -0.15 3.12
C LEU A 173 9.44 0.11 1.69
N ALA A 174 10.20 1.18 1.46
CA ALA A 174 10.84 1.43 0.17
C ALA A 174 11.80 0.31 -0.20
N PHE A 175 12.63 -0.14 0.75
CA PHE A 175 13.53 -1.28 0.57
C PHE A 175 12.75 -2.56 0.22
N LEU A 176 11.69 -2.89 0.97
CA LEU A 176 10.83 -4.04 0.66
C LEU A 176 10.15 -3.93 -0.71
N THR A 177 9.74 -2.72 -1.10
CA THR A 177 9.09 -2.44 -2.39
C THR A 177 10.08 -2.55 -3.55
N TRP A 178 11.33 -2.10 -3.36
CA TRP A 178 12.41 -2.32 -4.31
C TRP A 178 12.60 -3.82 -4.59
N GLY A 179 12.42 -4.65 -3.56
CA GLY A 179 12.39 -6.12 -3.66
C GLY A 179 11.30 -6.69 -4.58
N LEU A 180 10.42 -5.90 -5.17
CA LEU A 180 9.52 -6.35 -6.25
C LEU A 180 10.21 -6.39 -7.62
N THR A 181 11.31 -5.64 -7.82
CA THR A 181 12.10 -5.65 -9.06
C THR A 181 12.97 -6.90 -9.21
N ARG A 182 13.40 -7.47 -8.08
CA ARG A 182 14.31 -8.61 -8.02
C ARG A 182 13.70 -9.70 -7.12
N PRO A 183 13.99 -10.99 -7.31
CA PRO A 183 13.52 -12.04 -6.40
C PRO A 183 14.31 -11.99 -5.08
N TRP A 184 14.12 -10.96 -4.26
CA TRP A 184 14.98 -10.63 -3.10
C TRP A 184 15.12 -11.70 -2.05
N SER A 185 14.16 -12.60 -1.98
CA SER A 185 14.43 -13.95 -1.56
C SER A 185 13.22 -14.76 -1.99
N ALA A 186 13.42 -15.80 -2.80
CA ALA A 186 12.35 -16.75 -3.03
C ALA A 186 11.87 -17.39 -1.70
N ARG A 187 12.59 -17.19 -0.59
CA ARG A 187 12.46 -17.87 0.69
C ARG A 187 12.61 -16.92 1.88
N LEU A 188 11.80 -17.09 2.91
CA LEU A 188 11.96 -16.49 4.24
C LEU A 188 13.28 -16.97 4.88
N PRO A 189 13.80 -16.32 5.93
CA PRO A 189 14.95 -16.82 6.71
C PRO A 189 14.76 -18.27 7.20
N SER A 190 13.51 -18.68 7.41
CA SER A 190 13.12 -20.07 7.72
C SER A 190 13.21 -21.05 6.54
N GLY A 191 13.74 -20.64 5.39
CA GLY A 191 13.82 -21.43 4.16
C GLY A 191 12.50 -21.59 3.40
N ARG A 192 11.36 -21.20 3.99
CA ARG A 192 10.03 -21.35 3.39
C ARG A 192 9.81 -20.38 2.24
N PRO A 193 9.23 -20.81 1.09
CA PRO A 193 9.03 -19.91 -0.02
C PRO A 193 8.05 -18.78 0.34
N ILE A 194 8.38 -17.55 -0.06
CA ILE A 194 7.47 -16.43 0.12
C ILE A 194 6.28 -16.64 -0.83
N ARG A 195 5.07 -16.74 -0.25
CA ARG A 195 3.86 -16.92 -1.03
C ARG A 195 3.61 -15.68 -1.88
N VAL A 196 3.59 -15.83 -3.21
CA VAL A 196 3.29 -14.73 -4.16
C VAL A 196 1.98 -14.00 -3.80
N GLY A 197 0.98 -14.76 -3.31
CA GLY A 197 -0.28 -14.21 -2.84
C GLY A 197 -0.14 -13.26 -1.64
N LEU A 198 0.81 -13.49 -0.74
CA LEU A 198 1.07 -12.61 0.40
C LEU A 198 1.56 -11.24 -0.08
N VAL A 199 2.60 -11.22 -0.91
CA VAL A 199 3.17 -9.98 -1.47
C VAL A 199 2.11 -9.17 -2.22
N ARG A 200 1.34 -9.85 -3.08
CA ARG A 200 0.24 -9.21 -3.82
C ARG A 200 -0.82 -8.64 -2.87
N ASN A 201 -1.30 -9.43 -1.91
CA ASN A 201 -2.38 -9.01 -1.03
C ASN A 201 -1.93 -7.86 -0.12
N SER A 202 -0.70 -7.91 0.41
CA SER A 202 -0.12 -6.82 1.19
C SER A 202 -0.03 -5.53 0.37
N ALA A 203 0.44 -5.59 -0.88
CA ALA A 203 0.48 -4.43 -1.76
C ALA A 203 -0.91 -3.86 -2.04
N VAL A 204 -1.92 -4.71 -2.25
CA VAL A 204 -3.32 -4.28 -2.45
C VAL A 204 -3.87 -3.60 -1.21
N VAL A 205 -3.72 -4.21 -0.03
CA VAL A 205 -4.24 -3.66 1.23
C VAL A 205 -3.56 -2.33 1.57
N VAL A 206 -2.22 -2.29 1.55
CA VAL A 206 -1.45 -1.07 1.88
C VAL A 206 -1.72 0.02 0.86
N GLY A 207 -1.71 -0.29 -0.43
CA GLY A 207 -1.97 0.69 -1.47
C GLY A 207 -3.40 1.23 -1.46
N THR A 208 -4.39 0.39 -1.12
CA THR A 208 -5.78 0.85 -0.94
C THR A 208 -5.88 1.82 0.24
N ALA A 209 -5.22 1.50 1.36
CA ALA A 209 -5.19 2.37 2.52
C ALA A 209 -4.48 3.71 2.23
N ALA A 210 -3.43 3.69 1.42
CA ALA A 210 -2.73 4.88 0.96
C ALA A 210 -3.59 5.78 0.04
N ILE A 211 -4.29 5.18 -0.93
CA ILE A 211 -5.23 5.88 -1.81
C ILE A 211 -6.34 6.53 -0.99
N ALA A 212 -6.93 5.75 -0.08
CA ALA A 212 -7.93 6.21 0.87
C ALA A 212 -7.44 7.43 1.66
N SER A 213 -6.28 7.32 2.30
CA SER A 213 -5.69 8.39 3.10
C SER A 213 -5.44 9.67 2.30
N GLY A 214 -4.74 9.55 1.18
CA GLY A 214 -4.36 10.72 0.39
C GLY A 214 -5.54 11.37 -0.34
N SER A 215 -6.50 10.59 -0.84
CA SER A 215 -7.69 11.14 -1.52
C SER A 215 -8.53 11.96 -0.56
N PHE A 216 -8.67 11.47 0.67
CA PHE A 216 -9.34 12.20 1.72
C PHE A 216 -8.59 13.49 2.08
N PHE A 217 -7.27 13.41 2.26
CA PHE A 217 -6.44 14.59 2.57
C PHE A 217 -6.59 15.69 1.50
N ILE A 218 -6.54 15.30 0.23
CA ILE A 218 -6.77 16.20 -0.91
C ILE A 218 -8.17 16.82 -0.83
N ARG A 219 -9.21 16.03 -0.56
CA ARG A 219 -10.58 16.56 -0.39
C ARG A 219 -10.66 17.57 0.75
N THR A 220 -10.12 17.27 1.93
CA THR A 220 -10.16 18.21 3.06
C THR A 220 -9.50 19.54 2.72
N ARG A 221 -8.41 19.51 1.97
CA ARG A 221 -7.74 20.72 1.48
C ARG A 221 -8.57 21.53 0.50
N LEU A 222 -9.31 20.87 -0.38
CA LEU A 222 -10.13 21.53 -1.41
C LEU A 222 -11.45 22.06 -0.86
N VAL A 223 -12.08 21.35 0.09
CA VAL A 223 -13.43 21.66 0.59
C VAL A 223 -13.40 22.60 1.78
N ASN A 224 -12.46 22.42 2.72
CA ASN A 224 -12.37 23.23 3.95
C ASN A 224 -10.99 23.90 4.08
N PRO A 225 -10.59 24.79 3.16
CA PRO A 225 -9.28 25.45 3.22
C PRO A 225 -9.08 26.31 4.47
N ALA A 226 -10.18 26.77 5.11
CA ALA A 226 -10.14 27.55 6.36
C ALA A 226 -9.92 26.69 7.63
N GLU A 227 -10.19 25.38 7.59
CA GLU A 227 -9.91 24.45 8.69
C GLU A 227 -8.50 23.85 8.60
N ALA A 228 -7.80 24.09 7.49
CA ALA A 228 -6.39 23.77 7.38
C ALA A 228 -5.61 24.69 8.34
N SER A 229 -5.17 24.14 9.47
CA SER A 229 -4.38 24.88 10.47
C SER A 229 -3.18 25.57 9.83
N THR A 230 -2.60 26.58 10.49
CA THR A 230 -1.40 27.30 10.01
C THR A 230 -0.27 26.32 9.63
N ASP A 231 -0.18 25.21 10.36
CA ASP A 231 0.71 24.06 10.14
C ASP A 231 0.53 23.39 8.77
N GLN A 232 -0.68 23.40 8.23
CA GLN A 232 -1.02 22.83 6.93
C GLN A 232 -0.63 23.74 5.76
N GLN A 233 -0.29 25.02 5.97
CA GLN A 233 0.14 25.86 4.84
C GLN A 233 1.56 25.50 4.36
N GLN A 234 2.32 24.78 5.18
CA GLN A 234 3.74 24.49 4.93
C GLN A 234 3.91 23.23 4.08
N VAL A 235 4.50 23.34 2.89
CA VAL A 235 4.62 22.25 1.90
C VAL A 235 5.17 20.95 2.51
N GLY A 236 6.14 21.05 3.41
CA GLY A 236 6.78 19.92 4.07
C GLY A 236 5.84 19.09 4.95
N THR A 237 4.70 19.64 5.40
CA THR A 237 3.74 18.95 6.27
C THR A 237 2.69 18.15 5.52
N TRP A 238 2.56 18.35 4.20
CA TRP A 238 1.45 17.78 3.44
C TRP A 238 1.81 17.16 2.10
N VAL A 239 3.02 17.42 1.57
CA VAL A 239 3.42 16.93 0.24
C VAL A 239 3.40 15.39 0.16
N ALA A 240 3.74 14.71 1.26
CA ALA A 240 3.74 13.26 1.32
C ALA A 240 2.31 12.69 1.34
N GLU A 241 1.40 13.36 2.05
CA GLU A 241 -0.01 13.03 2.15
C GLU A 241 -0.69 13.16 0.79
N VAL A 242 -0.44 14.26 0.07
CA VAL A 242 -0.97 14.46 -1.30
C VAL A 242 -0.36 13.47 -2.30
N SER A 243 0.87 13.00 -2.06
CA SER A 243 1.53 11.98 -2.89
C SER A 243 1.05 10.54 -2.61
N SER A 244 0.31 10.32 -1.51
CA SER A 244 -0.11 8.99 -1.06
C SER A 244 -1.01 8.23 -2.05
N PRO A 245 -1.93 8.86 -2.82
CA PRO A 245 -2.72 8.12 -3.80
C PRO A 245 -1.89 7.61 -4.96
N LEU A 246 -0.96 8.43 -5.45
CA LEU A 246 -0.03 8.02 -6.50
C LEU A 246 0.85 6.87 -6.02
N TRP A 247 1.38 6.96 -4.79
CA TRP A 247 2.13 5.88 -4.15
C TRP A 247 1.31 4.60 -4.02
N GLY A 248 0.06 4.70 -3.56
CA GLY A 248 -0.82 3.56 -3.38
C GLY A 248 -1.17 2.86 -4.69
N VAL A 249 -1.51 3.61 -5.75
CA VAL A 249 -1.75 3.05 -7.09
C VAL A 249 -0.50 2.34 -7.61
N ALA A 250 0.67 2.99 -7.52
CA ALA A 250 1.92 2.41 -7.95
C ALA A 250 2.25 1.11 -7.21
N LEU A 251 2.03 1.05 -5.90
CA LEU A 251 2.24 -0.14 -5.09
C LEU A 251 1.30 -1.29 -5.47
N ILE A 252 0.01 -1.02 -5.66
CA ILE A 252 -0.97 -2.01 -6.11
C ILE A 252 -0.54 -2.62 -7.44
N VAL A 253 -0.24 -1.76 -8.43
CA VAL A 253 0.16 -2.21 -9.77
C VAL A 253 1.46 -3.01 -9.71
N ALA A 254 2.46 -2.53 -8.97
CA ALA A 254 3.72 -3.26 -8.78
C ALA A 254 3.50 -4.66 -8.19
N GLY A 255 2.66 -4.79 -7.16
CA GLY A 255 2.32 -6.09 -6.56
C GLY A 255 1.56 -7.02 -7.50
N LEU A 256 0.62 -6.51 -8.29
CA LEU A 256 -0.13 -7.28 -9.28
C LEU A 256 0.77 -7.78 -10.43
N VAL A 257 1.63 -6.90 -10.96
CA VAL A 257 2.57 -7.22 -12.04
C VAL A 257 3.66 -8.19 -11.55
N TYR A 258 4.18 -8.00 -10.34
CA TYR A 258 5.09 -8.97 -9.70
C TYR A 258 4.47 -10.37 -9.64
N ALA A 259 3.22 -10.46 -9.18
CA ALA A 259 2.51 -11.73 -9.08
C ALA A 259 2.25 -12.37 -10.46
N GLU A 260 2.00 -11.57 -11.49
CA GLU A 260 1.87 -12.05 -12.87
C GLU A 260 3.19 -12.62 -13.41
N LEU A 261 4.29 -11.85 -13.31
CA LEU A 261 5.61 -12.27 -13.80
C LEU A 261 6.10 -13.53 -13.08
N ARG A 262 5.90 -13.63 -11.76
CA ARG A 262 6.22 -14.84 -11.00
C ARG A 262 5.46 -16.06 -11.51
N ARG A 263 4.14 -15.94 -11.70
CA ARG A 263 3.33 -17.03 -12.26
C ARG A 263 3.79 -17.46 -13.66
N ARG A 264 4.21 -16.52 -14.51
CA ARG A 264 4.73 -16.83 -15.84
C ARG A 264 6.06 -17.57 -15.80
N ASN A 265 6.93 -17.22 -14.86
CA ASN A 265 8.25 -17.81 -14.69
C ASN A 265 8.25 -19.14 -13.94
N ASP A 266 7.22 -19.42 -13.13
CA ASP A 266 7.08 -20.71 -12.42
C ASP A 266 6.43 -21.81 -13.31
N HIS A 267 5.66 -21.44 -14.35
CA HIS A 267 5.03 -22.36 -15.31
C HIS A 267 5.87 -22.93 -16.49
N PRO A 268 7.10 -22.48 -16.85
CA PRO A 268 7.87 -23.05 -17.96
C PRO A 268 8.40 -24.47 -17.68
N GLN A 269 8.50 -24.89 -16.42
CA GLN A 269 9.12 -26.18 -16.05
C GLN A 269 8.15 -27.37 -16.00
N ALA A 270 6.84 -27.15 -15.92
CA ALA A 270 5.85 -28.24 -15.84
C ALA A 270 5.67 -28.99 -17.18
N VAL A 271 6.14 -28.44 -18.30
CA VAL A 271 6.07 -29.04 -19.65
C VAL A 271 7.34 -29.82 -19.99
N ARG A 272 8.39 -29.76 -19.15
CA ARG A 272 9.68 -30.45 -19.37
C ARG A 272 9.97 -31.56 -18.36
N ARG A 273 8.95 -32.28 -17.87
CA ARG A 273 9.20 -33.62 -17.33
C ARG A 273 9.06 -34.61 -18.49
N PRO A 274 10.16 -35.15 -19.05
CA PRO A 274 10.04 -36.33 -19.88
C PRO A 274 9.39 -37.40 -18.99
N VAL A 275 8.28 -37.95 -19.47
CA VAL A 275 7.74 -39.20 -18.94
C VAL A 275 8.80 -40.24 -19.27
N GLY A 276 9.61 -40.58 -18.28
CA GLY A 276 10.48 -41.74 -18.26
C GLY A 276 9.86 -42.78 -17.35
#